data_AF-A0A1D2REX2-F1
#
_entry.id   AF-A0A1D2REX2-F1
#
_cell.length_a   1.000
_cell.length_b   1.000
_cell.length_c   1.000
_cell.angle_alpha   90.00
_cell.angle_beta   90.00
_cell.angle_gamma   90.00
#
_symmetry.space_group_name_H-M   'P 1'
#
loop_
_entity.id
_entity.type
_entity.pdbx_description
1 polymer ?
#
loop_
_entity_poly.entity_id
_entity_poly.type
_entity_poly.pdbx_seq_one_letter_code
_entity_poly.pdbx_strand_id
1 'polypeptide(L)'
;MDNKGYVYTIITVTLSIMLLLFVSFYIETSKIKTDDVSSRIGTDELHYYVESTRKDTERAVEIFGRRAAIYVIDAAIYKSNHTDNVTVGINDSVSTIKTLILNGTFVQGGEVIDSPYMQNHTLEKWIQRLNNRTSDRFVSEIEVLDIEVVPHDPWRFAVIMWVDMDIRERNGNSLYSGSDVFYTMVSVAGLEDPLYPLKTQGRVTRYINPVTEPVYLESLKNGTYYNAANTKGGGIVFNVVVESGNGNAAAQRDNITSYNGTISETLFIVNMSGDELNDTSIRDRINQSAGVISYDDSDINLSVAYVSNISELALQTGDWAAINDGKVYRVYINDYIDQGAYFASNTSPCFFDRLEGNLDLSQKYVYLARIYFDVWIIGMESIKDRYVYCPGINQTILEMDCRCVYMNTAGCAEGSGVMQRGNYSSIDYLHLEHNESLKAGGKRIYGTPSWFRLDANHTTKYGLDGLDY
;
A
#
# COMPACT_ATOMS: atom_id res chain seq x y z
N MET A 1 -81.33 -75.92 -1.58
CA MET A 1 -80.71 -74.58 -1.66
C MET A 1 -79.21 -74.79 -1.72
N ASP A 2 -78.57 -74.36 -2.81
CA ASP A 2 -77.20 -74.73 -3.16
C ASP A 2 -76.14 -73.99 -2.30
N ASN A 3 -75.59 -74.68 -1.30
CA ASN A 3 -74.52 -74.17 -0.43
C ASN A 3 -73.22 -73.82 -1.18
N LYS A 4 -73.07 -74.20 -2.46
CA LYS A 4 -71.89 -73.90 -3.27
C LYS A 4 -71.79 -72.41 -3.63
N GLY A 5 -72.92 -71.73 -3.82
CA GLY A 5 -72.93 -70.30 -4.15
C GLY A 5 -72.30 -69.44 -3.05
N TYR A 6 -72.61 -69.76 -1.79
CA TYR A 6 -72.14 -69.00 -0.62
C TYR A 6 -70.61 -69.03 -0.47
N VAL A 7 -69.98 -70.17 -0.79
CA VAL A 7 -68.51 -70.33 -0.74
C VAL A 7 -67.83 -69.47 -1.81
N TYR A 8 -68.37 -69.43 -3.03
CA TYR A 8 -67.83 -68.56 -4.09
C TYR A 8 -67.96 -67.07 -3.73
N THR A 9 -69.05 -66.66 -3.10
CA THR A 9 -69.22 -65.27 -2.65
C THR A 9 -68.20 -64.90 -1.58
N ILE A 10 -67.97 -65.77 -0.59
CA ILE A 10 -66.95 -65.54 0.46
C ILE A 10 -65.56 -65.41 -0.16
N ILE A 11 -65.16 -66.36 -1.01
CA ILE A 11 -63.84 -66.33 -1.67
C ILE A 11 -63.67 -65.04 -2.49
N THR A 12 -64.70 -64.64 -3.24
CA THR A 12 -64.67 -63.42 -4.05
C THR A 12 -64.53 -62.17 -3.17
N VAL A 13 -65.27 -62.10 -2.06
CA VAL A 13 -65.19 -60.98 -1.11
C VAL A 13 -63.82 -60.93 -0.44
N THR A 14 -63.28 -62.07 0.01
CA THR A 14 -61.94 -62.13 0.63
C THR A 14 -60.85 -61.71 -0.35
N LEU A 15 -60.89 -62.18 -1.60
CA LEU A 15 -59.96 -61.75 -2.64
C LEU A 15 -60.10 -60.27 -2.96
N SER A 16 -61.33 -59.74 -2.99
CA SER A 16 -61.56 -58.31 -3.23
C SER A 16 -61.00 -57.45 -2.10
N ILE A 17 -61.15 -57.87 -0.84
CA ILE A 17 -60.57 -57.19 0.32
C ILE A 17 -59.04 -57.24 0.27
N MET A 18 -58.45 -58.41 -0.03
CA MET A 18 -56.99 -58.53 -0.20
C MET A 18 -56.46 -57.61 -1.30
N LEU A 19 -57.16 -57.52 -2.44
CA LEU A 19 -56.80 -56.62 -3.53
C LEU A 19 -56.87 -55.16 -3.10
N LEU A 20 -57.93 -54.75 -2.41
CA LEU A 20 -58.07 -53.37 -1.89
C LEU A 20 -56.97 -53.03 -0.88
N LEU A 21 -56.64 -53.95 0.02
CA LEU A 21 -55.54 -53.77 0.98
C LEU A 21 -54.19 -53.64 0.25
N PHE A 22 -53.95 -54.45 -0.78
CA PHE A 22 -52.72 -54.38 -1.58
C PHE A 22 -52.60 -53.05 -2.32
N VAL A 23 -53.69 -52.58 -2.94
CA VAL A 23 -53.72 -51.27 -3.61
C VAL A 23 -53.50 -50.14 -2.62
N SER A 24 -54.14 -50.18 -1.45
CA SER A 24 -53.94 -49.19 -0.38
C SER A 24 -52.48 -49.14 0.07
N PHE A 25 -51.89 -50.31 0.34
CA PHE A 25 -50.49 -50.43 0.74
C PHE A 25 -49.53 -49.89 -0.34
N TYR A 26 -49.80 -50.18 -1.61
CA TYR A 26 -48.99 -49.69 -2.72
C TYR A 26 -49.06 -48.16 -2.86
N ILE A 27 -50.25 -47.58 -2.72
CA ILE A 27 -50.45 -46.11 -2.77
C ILE A 27 -49.70 -45.45 -1.62
N GLU A 28 -49.81 -45.95 -0.39
CA GLU A 28 -49.12 -45.40 0.77
C GLU A 28 -47.60 -45.52 0.65
N THR A 29 -47.08 -46.70 0.25
CA THR A 29 -45.64 -46.91 0.09
C THR A 29 -45.05 -46.03 -1.01
N SER A 30 -45.79 -45.84 -2.11
CA SER A 30 -45.37 -44.97 -3.22
C SER A 30 -45.35 -43.50 -2.79
N LYS A 31 -46.34 -43.08 -1.99
CA LYS A 31 -46.39 -41.74 -1.42
C LYS A 31 -45.19 -41.46 -0.50
N ILE A 32 -44.87 -42.39 0.41
CA ILE A 32 -43.71 -42.28 1.31
C ILE A 32 -42.41 -42.09 0.53
N LYS A 33 -42.17 -42.89 -0.53
CA LYS A 33 -40.96 -42.75 -1.36
C LYS A 33 -40.88 -41.41 -2.09
N THR A 34 -42.03 -40.92 -2.56
CA THR A 34 -42.09 -39.65 -3.30
C THR A 34 -41.87 -38.46 -2.37
N ASP A 35 -42.46 -38.49 -1.18
CA ASP A 35 -42.31 -37.45 -0.16
C ASP A 35 -40.87 -37.41 0.38
N ASP A 36 -40.23 -38.57 0.57
CA ASP A 36 -38.82 -38.67 1.00
C ASP A 36 -37.85 -38.11 -0.05
N VAL A 37 -38.05 -38.44 -1.33
CA VAL A 37 -37.25 -37.90 -2.43
C VAL A 37 -37.46 -36.39 -2.58
N SER A 38 -38.70 -35.90 -2.46
CA SER A 38 -39.02 -34.47 -2.54
C SER A 38 -38.37 -33.67 -1.40
N SER A 39 -38.46 -34.19 -0.17
CA SER A 39 -37.82 -33.59 1.01
C SER A 39 -36.30 -33.52 0.86
N ARG A 40 -35.69 -34.60 0.34
CA ARG A 40 -34.26 -34.64 0.07
C ARG A 40 -33.84 -33.61 -0.98
N ILE A 41 -34.57 -33.51 -2.10
CA ILE A 41 -34.32 -32.50 -3.13
C ILE A 41 -34.44 -31.09 -2.55
N GLY A 42 -35.48 -30.82 -1.75
CA GLY A 42 -35.67 -29.52 -1.10
C GLY A 42 -34.53 -29.16 -0.14
N THR A 43 -34.04 -30.14 0.62
CA THR A 43 -32.90 -29.96 1.53
C THR A 43 -31.60 -29.71 0.77
N ASP A 44 -31.35 -30.44 -0.32
CA ASP A 44 -30.17 -30.25 -1.18
C ASP A 44 -30.18 -28.86 -1.83
N GLU A 45 -31.34 -28.42 -2.35
CA GLU A 45 -31.49 -27.08 -2.90
C GLU A 45 -31.30 -25.97 -1.85
N LEU A 46 -31.84 -26.16 -0.65
CA LEU A 46 -31.63 -25.23 0.46
C LEU A 46 -30.13 -25.13 0.79
N HIS A 47 -29.43 -26.26 0.88
CA HIS A 47 -27.99 -26.29 1.12
C HIS A 47 -27.23 -25.50 0.05
N TYR A 48 -27.52 -25.69 -1.24
CA TYR A 48 -26.87 -24.92 -2.30
C TYR A 48 -27.20 -23.43 -2.26
N TYR A 49 -28.42 -23.07 -1.88
CA TYR A 49 -28.81 -21.67 -1.72
C TYR A 49 -28.05 -21.01 -0.56
N VAL A 50 -27.93 -21.69 0.59
CA VAL A 50 -27.14 -21.22 1.74
C VAL A 50 -25.68 -21.06 1.33
N GLU A 51 -25.06 -22.06 0.70
CA GLU A 51 -23.66 -22.00 0.25
C GLU A 51 -23.43 -20.89 -0.79
N SER A 52 -24.36 -20.69 -1.72
CA SER A 52 -24.29 -19.59 -2.67
C SER A 52 -24.39 -18.23 -1.97
N THR A 53 -25.26 -18.14 -0.96
CA THR A 53 -25.43 -16.93 -0.16
C THR A 53 -24.15 -16.61 0.60
N ARG A 54 -23.54 -17.59 1.26
CA ARG A 54 -22.26 -17.44 1.98
C ARG A 54 -21.15 -16.91 1.06
N LYS A 55 -21.00 -17.49 -0.14
CA LYS A 55 -20.01 -17.06 -1.12
C LYS A 55 -20.27 -15.65 -1.68
N ASP A 56 -21.53 -15.29 -1.89
CA ASP A 56 -21.89 -13.95 -2.37
C ASP A 56 -21.67 -12.90 -1.27
N THR A 57 -21.97 -13.24 -0.01
CA THR A 57 -21.66 -12.41 1.16
C THR A 57 -20.17 -12.07 1.24
N GLU A 58 -19.29 -13.07 1.12
CA GLU A 58 -17.84 -12.87 1.16
C GLU A 58 -17.35 -11.93 0.04
N ARG A 59 -17.85 -12.13 -1.19
CA ARG A 59 -17.57 -11.23 -2.33
C ARG A 59 -18.12 -9.82 -2.12
N ALA A 60 -19.31 -9.71 -1.56
CA ALA A 60 -19.95 -8.42 -1.29
C ALA A 60 -19.11 -7.63 -0.27
N VAL A 61 -18.66 -8.27 0.81
CA VAL A 61 -17.76 -7.65 1.78
C VAL A 61 -16.45 -7.19 1.14
N GLU A 62 -15.86 -7.98 0.24
CA GLU A 62 -14.62 -7.59 -0.45
C GLU A 62 -14.82 -6.32 -1.28
N ILE A 63 -15.91 -6.27 -2.06
CA ILE A 63 -16.26 -5.14 -2.92
C ILE A 63 -16.54 -3.89 -2.08
N PHE A 64 -17.34 -4.01 -1.02
CA PHE A 64 -17.67 -2.88 -0.15
C PHE A 64 -16.47 -2.40 0.65
N GLY A 65 -15.62 -3.31 1.13
CA GLY A 65 -14.37 -2.98 1.80
C GLY A 65 -13.43 -2.21 0.89
N ARG A 66 -13.24 -2.67 -0.36
CA ARG A 66 -12.38 -1.99 -1.33
C ARG A 66 -12.91 -0.61 -1.70
N ARG A 67 -14.23 -0.48 -1.89
CA ARG A 67 -14.89 0.81 -2.15
C ARG A 67 -14.74 1.75 -0.96
N ALA A 68 -15.00 1.27 0.25
CA ALA A 68 -14.84 2.05 1.47
C ALA A 68 -13.41 2.59 1.60
N ALA A 69 -12.38 1.78 1.34
CA ALA A 69 -10.99 2.21 1.35
C ALA A 69 -10.72 3.36 0.35
N ILE A 70 -11.24 3.26 -0.88
CA ILE A 70 -11.12 4.34 -1.89
C ILE A 70 -11.77 5.65 -1.39
N TYR A 71 -12.98 5.57 -0.82
CA TYR A 71 -13.68 6.76 -0.38
C TYR A 71 -13.12 7.37 0.89
N VAL A 72 -12.50 6.56 1.74
CA VAL A 72 -11.80 7.05 2.92
C VAL A 72 -10.54 7.83 2.53
N ILE A 73 -9.86 7.46 1.43
CA ILE A 73 -8.77 8.28 0.87
C ILE A 73 -9.30 9.64 0.42
N ASP A 74 -10.38 9.68 -0.37
CA ASP A 74 -11.00 10.93 -0.82
C ASP A 74 -11.49 11.79 0.35
N ALA A 75 -12.10 11.18 1.37
CA ALA A 75 -12.55 11.86 2.58
C ALA A 75 -11.38 12.45 3.39
N ALA A 76 -10.25 11.73 3.47
CA ALA A 76 -9.04 12.23 4.12
C ALA A 76 -8.50 13.48 3.43
N ILE A 77 -8.59 13.55 2.10
CA ILE A 77 -8.09 14.68 1.28
C ILE A 77 -9.06 15.87 1.31
N TYR A 78 -10.35 15.63 1.07
CA TYR A 78 -11.35 16.69 0.84
C TYR A 78 -11.67 17.50 2.11
N LYS A 79 -11.55 16.88 3.30
CA LYS A 79 -11.98 17.49 4.57
C LYS A 79 -10.91 17.58 5.65
N SER A 80 -9.63 17.32 5.36
CA SER A 80 -8.58 17.74 6.30
C SER A 80 -8.74 19.25 6.48
N ASN A 81 -9.12 19.70 7.68
CA ASN A 81 -9.35 21.12 7.96
C ASN A 81 -8.01 21.85 7.75
N HIS A 82 -7.87 22.52 6.60
CA HIS A 82 -6.67 23.30 6.24
C HIS A 82 -6.57 24.61 7.04
N THR A 83 -7.36 24.75 8.10
CA THR A 83 -7.23 25.83 9.07
C THR A 83 -6.05 25.49 9.98
N ASP A 84 -4.96 26.24 9.83
CA ASP A 84 -3.78 26.28 10.70
C ASP A 84 -2.61 25.32 10.39
N ASN A 85 -2.17 25.21 9.12
CA ASN A 85 -0.89 24.58 8.73
C ASN A 85 -0.63 23.14 9.22
N VAL A 86 -1.61 22.48 9.84
CA VAL A 86 -1.54 21.09 10.30
C VAL A 86 -2.54 20.30 9.50
N THR A 87 -2.06 19.55 8.51
CA THR A 87 -2.91 18.57 7.83
C THR A 87 -3.18 17.40 8.78
N VAL A 88 -4.38 17.38 9.35
CA VAL A 88 -4.87 16.27 10.18
C VAL A 88 -5.59 15.27 9.28
N GLY A 89 -5.20 14.00 9.33
CA GLY A 89 -5.93 12.92 8.65
C GLY A 89 -7.24 12.59 9.36
N ILE A 90 -7.73 11.37 9.17
CA ILE A 90 -8.95 10.90 9.84
C ILE A 90 -8.62 10.51 11.29
N ASN A 91 -9.50 10.79 12.25
CA ASN A 91 -9.22 10.53 13.68
C ASN A 91 -9.34 9.04 14.09
N ASP A 92 -10.03 8.22 13.29
CA ASP A 92 -10.08 6.77 13.46
C ASP A 92 -10.39 6.05 12.14
N SER A 93 -9.35 5.69 11.41
CA SER A 93 -9.44 5.07 10.08
C SER A 93 -10.21 3.75 10.08
N VAL A 94 -10.06 2.91 11.11
CA VAL A 94 -10.74 1.61 11.24
C VAL A 94 -12.25 1.78 11.38
N SER A 95 -12.70 2.60 12.34
CA SER A 95 -14.13 2.86 12.54
C SER A 95 -14.76 3.52 11.33
N THR A 96 -14.01 4.39 10.64
CA THR A 96 -14.49 5.08 9.44
C THR A 96 -14.72 4.10 8.28
N ILE A 97 -13.80 3.17 8.05
CA ILE A 97 -13.99 2.12 7.04
C ILE A 97 -15.17 1.20 7.43
N LYS A 98 -15.31 0.84 8.71
CA LYS A 98 -16.45 0.07 9.22
C LYS A 98 -17.79 0.75 8.92
N THR A 99 -17.94 2.04 9.25
CA THR A 99 -19.20 2.76 9.02
C THR A 99 -19.49 2.97 7.53
N LEU A 100 -18.46 3.15 6.71
CA LEU A 100 -18.62 3.22 5.25
C LEU A 100 -19.10 1.89 4.66
N ILE A 101 -18.57 0.75 5.10
CA ILE A 101 -19.02 -0.58 4.64
C ILE A 101 -20.50 -0.81 4.99
N LEU A 102 -20.89 -0.52 6.23
CA LEU A 102 -22.24 -0.75 6.74
C LEU A 102 -23.27 0.20 6.15
N ASN A 103 -23.04 1.50 6.33
CA ASN A 103 -24.05 2.54 6.14
C ASN A 103 -23.70 3.51 5.00
N GLY A 104 -22.47 3.46 4.49
CA GLY A 104 -21.99 4.42 3.48
C GLY A 104 -21.74 5.82 4.06
N THR A 105 -21.62 5.92 5.39
CA THR A 105 -21.43 7.18 6.10
C THR A 105 -20.15 7.15 6.93
N PHE A 106 -19.64 8.33 7.28
CA PHE A 106 -18.53 8.48 8.21
C PHE A 106 -18.70 9.70 9.11
N VAL A 107 -17.99 9.69 10.25
CA VAL A 107 -18.00 10.81 11.19
C VAL A 107 -16.67 11.55 11.13
N GLN A 108 -16.72 12.86 10.89
CA GLN A 108 -15.54 13.71 10.94
C GLN A 108 -15.91 15.05 11.58
N GLY A 109 -15.13 15.49 12.57
CA GLY A 109 -15.42 16.74 13.30
C GLY A 109 -16.75 16.73 14.07
N GLY A 110 -17.31 15.56 14.36
CA GLY A 110 -18.62 15.41 15.02
C GLY A 110 -19.82 15.43 14.07
N GLU A 111 -19.61 15.64 12.77
CA GLU A 111 -20.67 15.56 11.75
C GLU A 111 -20.70 14.19 11.07
N VAL A 112 -21.90 13.65 10.87
CA VAL A 112 -22.14 12.46 10.03
C VAL A 112 -22.24 12.91 8.58
N ILE A 113 -21.39 12.34 7.72
CA ILE A 113 -21.28 12.69 6.32
C ILE A 113 -21.64 11.46 5.50
N ASP A 114 -22.60 11.62 4.58
CA ASP A 114 -22.94 10.59 3.61
C ASP A 114 -21.92 10.60 2.46
N SER A 115 -21.32 9.45 2.14
CA SER A 115 -20.51 9.33 0.94
C SER A 115 -21.44 9.21 -0.28
N PRO A 116 -21.44 10.19 -1.21
CA PRO A 116 -22.33 10.18 -2.38
C PRO A 116 -22.09 8.95 -3.26
N TYR A 117 -20.86 8.42 -3.24
CA TYR A 117 -20.44 7.31 -4.07
C TYR A 117 -20.69 5.92 -3.44
N MET A 118 -21.03 5.85 -2.15
CA MET A 118 -21.51 4.63 -1.48
C MET A 118 -23.03 4.50 -1.48
N GLN A 119 -23.77 5.51 -1.95
CA GLN A 119 -25.23 5.47 -2.01
C GLN A 119 -25.69 4.22 -2.76
N ASN A 120 -26.58 3.42 -2.15
CA ASN A 120 -27.09 2.16 -2.70
C ASN A 120 -26.04 1.05 -2.93
N HIS A 121 -24.82 1.24 -2.45
CA HIS A 121 -23.68 0.33 -2.53
C HIS A 121 -23.09 0.05 -1.14
N THR A 122 -23.96 -0.21 -0.17
CA THR A 122 -23.58 -0.58 1.20
C THR A 122 -24.00 -2.01 1.51
N LEU A 123 -23.38 -2.61 2.51
CA LEU A 123 -23.72 -3.95 2.95
C LEU A 123 -25.17 -4.03 3.44
N GLU A 124 -25.64 -3.03 4.20
CA GLU A 124 -27.03 -2.97 4.66
C GLU A 124 -28.02 -3.03 3.48
N LYS A 125 -27.77 -2.26 2.42
CA LYS A 125 -28.61 -2.26 1.22
C LYS A 125 -28.52 -3.57 0.44
N TRP A 126 -27.36 -4.22 0.43
CA TRP A 126 -27.20 -5.53 -0.19
C TRP A 126 -28.00 -6.61 0.55
N ILE A 127 -27.93 -6.64 1.89
CA ILE A 127 -28.71 -7.58 2.72
C ILE A 127 -30.20 -7.32 2.56
N GLN A 128 -30.64 -6.07 2.58
CA GLN A 128 -32.03 -5.72 2.31
C GLN A 128 -32.49 -6.24 0.94
N ARG A 129 -31.64 -6.12 -0.10
CA ARG A 129 -31.96 -6.68 -1.42
C ARG A 129 -31.99 -8.20 -1.40
N LEU A 130 -31.11 -8.86 -0.66
CA LEU A 130 -31.07 -10.32 -0.59
C LEU A 130 -32.32 -10.87 0.12
N ASN A 131 -32.69 -10.30 1.27
CA ASN A 131 -33.92 -10.63 2.00
C ASN A 131 -35.19 -10.35 1.16
N ASN A 132 -35.18 -9.28 0.35
CA ASN A 132 -36.30 -8.93 -0.54
C ASN A 132 -36.32 -9.71 -1.87
N ARG A 133 -35.18 -10.20 -2.36
CA ARG A 133 -35.02 -10.97 -3.61
C ARG A 133 -34.98 -12.48 -3.36
N THR A 134 -35.51 -12.89 -2.22
CA THR A 134 -35.74 -14.30 -1.94
C THR A 134 -36.44 -14.96 -3.12
N SER A 135 -35.91 -16.10 -3.58
CA SER A 135 -36.53 -16.87 -4.65
C SER A 135 -37.99 -17.18 -4.28
N ASP A 136 -38.87 -17.44 -5.25
CA ASP A 136 -40.27 -17.82 -4.97
C ASP A 136 -40.37 -19.01 -3.98
N ARG A 137 -39.30 -19.79 -3.86
CA ARG A 137 -39.18 -20.99 -3.02
C ARG A 137 -38.65 -20.75 -1.60
N PHE A 138 -37.73 -19.80 -1.39
CA PHE A 138 -37.04 -19.60 -0.11
C PHE A 138 -37.43 -18.28 0.54
N VAL A 139 -37.22 -18.14 1.85
CA VAL A 139 -37.31 -16.90 2.62
C VAL A 139 -36.03 -16.83 3.43
N SER A 140 -35.27 -15.75 3.27
CA SER A 140 -34.01 -15.50 3.98
C SER A 140 -34.15 -14.27 4.86
N GLU A 141 -33.77 -14.44 6.12
CA GLU A 141 -33.64 -13.42 7.14
C GLU A 141 -32.16 -13.43 7.54
N ILE A 142 -31.41 -12.47 7.00
CA ILE A 142 -29.98 -12.32 7.25
C ILE A 142 -29.77 -11.04 8.05
N GLU A 143 -29.05 -11.13 9.16
CA GLU A 143 -28.74 -10.03 10.07
C GLU A 143 -27.24 -9.96 10.32
N VAL A 144 -26.65 -8.77 10.19
CA VAL A 144 -25.24 -8.52 10.58
C VAL A 144 -25.21 -8.17 12.06
N LEU A 145 -24.53 -9.01 12.83
CA LEU A 145 -24.37 -8.83 14.27
C LEU A 145 -23.26 -7.82 14.58
N ASP A 146 -22.12 -7.96 13.89
CA ASP A 146 -21.00 -7.02 14.02
C ASP A 146 -20.06 -7.08 12.81
N ILE A 147 -19.23 -6.05 12.66
CA ILE A 147 -18.13 -5.95 11.70
C ILE A 147 -16.89 -5.40 12.39
N GLU A 148 -15.75 -6.00 12.12
CA GLU A 148 -14.44 -5.47 12.49
C GLU A 148 -13.55 -5.33 11.26
N VAL A 149 -12.72 -4.28 11.27
CA VAL A 149 -11.75 -3.99 10.21
C VAL A 149 -10.38 -3.97 10.86
N VAL A 150 -9.48 -4.83 10.39
CA VAL A 150 -8.20 -5.09 11.06
C VAL A 150 -7.07 -5.13 10.03
N PRO A 151 -5.90 -4.50 10.29
CA PRO A 151 -4.72 -4.70 9.45
C PRO A 151 -4.29 -6.17 9.44
N HIS A 152 -4.00 -6.70 8.25
CA HIS A 152 -3.54 -8.08 8.09
C HIS A 152 -2.07 -8.13 7.65
N ASP A 153 -1.74 -7.45 6.56
CA ASP A 153 -0.38 -7.32 6.04
C ASP A 153 -0.22 -5.93 5.38
N PRO A 154 0.96 -5.57 4.85
CA PRO A 154 1.16 -4.25 4.27
C PRO A 154 0.20 -3.95 3.10
N TRP A 155 -0.26 -4.99 2.38
CA TRP A 155 -1.01 -4.86 1.15
C TRP A 155 -2.50 -5.15 1.30
N ARG A 156 -2.93 -5.62 2.48
CA ARG A 156 -4.29 -6.09 2.74
C ARG A 156 -4.73 -5.80 4.17
N PHE A 157 -6.01 -5.50 4.31
CA PHE A 157 -6.71 -5.54 5.60
C PHE A 157 -7.81 -6.59 5.57
N ALA A 158 -8.17 -7.10 6.73
CA ALA A 158 -9.27 -8.03 6.90
C ALA A 158 -10.54 -7.29 7.32
N VAL A 159 -11.68 -7.73 6.77
CA VAL A 159 -13.01 -7.41 7.28
C VAL A 159 -13.58 -8.69 7.85
N ILE A 160 -13.82 -8.68 9.15
CA ILE A 160 -14.40 -9.79 9.90
C ILE A 160 -15.85 -9.45 10.17
N MET A 161 -16.77 -10.31 9.75
CA MET A 161 -18.19 -10.03 9.86
C MET A 161 -18.92 -11.22 10.48
N TRP A 162 -19.66 -10.94 11.56
CA TRP A 162 -20.53 -11.90 12.22
C TRP A 162 -21.95 -11.72 11.67
N VAL A 163 -22.54 -12.79 11.18
CA VAL A 163 -23.85 -12.78 10.54
C VAL A 163 -24.70 -13.89 11.13
N ASP A 164 -25.96 -13.60 11.40
CA ASP A 164 -26.98 -14.61 11.65
C ASP A 164 -27.80 -14.82 10.38
N MET A 165 -28.00 -16.08 10.01
CA MET A 165 -28.72 -16.47 8.80
C MET A 165 -29.82 -17.46 9.15
N ASP A 166 -31.07 -17.05 8.97
CA ASP A 166 -32.23 -17.94 8.95
C ASP A 166 -32.75 -18.02 7.51
N ILE A 167 -32.67 -19.20 6.90
CA ILE A 167 -33.14 -19.46 5.55
C ILE A 167 -34.09 -20.65 5.59
N ARG A 168 -35.35 -20.41 5.25
CA ARG A 168 -36.40 -21.43 5.25
C ARG A 168 -37.06 -21.58 3.90
N GLU A 169 -37.46 -22.80 3.57
CA GLU A 169 -38.37 -23.04 2.45
C GLU A 169 -39.75 -22.45 2.81
N ARG A 170 -40.42 -21.79 1.85
CA ARG A 170 -41.72 -21.13 2.09
C ARG A 170 -42.80 -22.10 2.56
N ASN A 171 -42.70 -23.36 2.18
CA ASN A 171 -43.62 -24.43 2.59
C ASN A 171 -43.32 -24.99 3.99
N GLY A 172 -42.20 -24.59 4.61
CA GLY A 172 -41.83 -24.96 5.98
C GLY A 172 -41.18 -26.34 6.15
N ASN A 173 -40.79 -27.02 5.06
CA ASN A 173 -40.24 -28.38 5.14
C ASN A 173 -38.76 -28.42 5.52
N SER A 174 -38.03 -27.32 5.30
CA SER A 174 -36.59 -27.25 5.54
C SER A 174 -36.21 -25.86 6.03
N LEU A 175 -35.29 -25.83 6.99
CA LEU A 175 -34.79 -24.63 7.66
C LEU A 175 -33.28 -24.79 7.85
N TYR A 176 -32.55 -23.75 7.48
CA TYR A 176 -31.20 -23.49 7.93
C TYR A 176 -31.25 -22.32 8.89
N SER A 177 -30.69 -22.49 10.09
CA SER A 177 -30.51 -21.42 11.05
C SER A 177 -29.13 -21.58 11.66
N GLY A 178 -28.31 -20.53 11.55
CA GLY A 178 -26.95 -20.56 12.06
C GLY A 178 -26.27 -19.21 11.98
N SER A 179 -25.33 -19.01 12.90
CA SER A 179 -24.47 -17.84 12.92
C SER A 179 -23.12 -18.17 12.30
N ASP A 180 -22.68 -17.34 11.37
CA ASP A 180 -21.48 -17.53 10.58
C ASP A 180 -20.53 -16.33 10.71
N VAL A 181 -19.23 -16.60 10.58
CA VAL A 181 -18.19 -15.57 10.58
C VAL A 181 -17.48 -15.58 9.23
N PHE A 182 -17.49 -14.42 8.57
CA PHE A 182 -16.83 -14.21 7.29
C PHE A 182 -15.51 -13.47 7.51
N TYR A 183 -14.43 -13.99 6.95
CA TYR A 183 -13.08 -13.42 7.03
C TYR A 183 -12.64 -13.03 5.62
N THR A 184 -12.86 -11.76 5.25
CA THR A 184 -12.58 -11.28 3.89
C THR A 184 -11.34 -10.42 3.84
N MET A 185 -10.38 -10.76 2.97
CA MET A 185 -9.16 -9.97 2.76
C MET A 185 -9.38 -8.95 1.65
N VAL A 186 -9.17 -7.68 1.96
CA VAL A 186 -9.31 -6.56 1.02
C VAL A 186 -7.94 -5.99 0.70
N SER A 187 -7.60 -5.95 -0.58
CA SER A 187 -6.32 -5.41 -1.03
C SER A 187 -6.33 -3.89 -1.17
N VAL A 188 -5.26 -3.26 -0.67
CA VAL A 188 -4.95 -1.84 -0.87
C VAL A 188 -3.98 -1.60 -2.03
N ALA A 189 -3.50 -2.67 -2.69
CA ALA A 189 -2.66 -2.56 -3.87
C ALA A 189 -3.42 -1.89 -5.04
N GLY A 190 -2.76 -0.95 -5.69
CA GLY A 190 -3.31 -0.10 -6.73
C GLY A 190 -4.23 1.01 -6.21
N LEU A 191 -4.41 1.15 -4.88
CA LEU A 191 -5.06 2.33 -4.30
C LEU A 191 -4.05 3.47 -4.19
N GLU A 192 -4.55 4.70 -4.10
CA GLU A 192 -3.72 5.87 -3.82
C GLU A 192 -3.19 5.81 -2.38
N ASP A 193 -1.90 6.13 -2.20
CA ASP A 193 -1.28 6.28 -0.89
C ASP A 193 -1.79 7.58 -0.26
N PRO A 194 -2.54 7.51 0.86
CA PRO A 194 -3.17 8.69 1.44
C PRO A 194 -2.19 9.79 1.87
N LEU A 195 -0.94 9.46 2.22
CA LEU A 195 0.00 10.46 2.72
C LEU A 195 0.37 11.51 1.66
N TYR A 196 0.52 11.10 0.40
CA TYR A 196 0.88 12.01 -0.69
C TYR A 196 -0.16 13.11 -0.92
N PRO A 197 -1.42 12.80 -1.23
CA PRO A 197 -2.43 13.81 -1.46
C PRO A 197 -2.79 14.55 -0.16
N LEU A 198 -2.77 13.89 1.01
CA LEU A 198 -3.00 14.58 2.28
C LEU A 198 -1.96 15.69 2.48
N LYS A 199 -0.68 15.38 2.31
CA LYS A 199 0.40 16.30 2.64
C LYS A 199 0.71 17.29 1.52
N THR A 200 0.27 17.01 0.31
CA THR A 200 0.39 17.91 -0.86
C THR A 200 -0.90 18.61 -1.25
N GLN A 201 -1.97 18.48 -0.46
CA GLN A 201 -3.28 19.08 -0.74
C GLN A 201 -3.88 18.60 -2.09
N GLY A 202 -3.75 17.30 -2.37
CA GLY A 202 -4.24 16.64 -3.58
C GLY A 202 -3.44 16.94 -4.85
N ARG A 203 -2.27 17.58 -4.73
CA ARG A 203 -1.45 17.96 -5.91
C ARG A 203 -0.59 16.82 -6.42
N VAL A 204 -0.15 15.93 -5.53
CA VAL A 204 0.66 14.76 -5.87
C VAL A 204 -0.09 13.54 -5.41
N THR A 205 -0.22 12.59 -6.34
CA THR A 205 -0.80 11.28 -6.08
C THR A 205 0.27 10.23 -6.31
N ARG A 206 0.26 9.17 -5.51
CA ARG A 206 1.09 7.98 -5.70
C ARG A 206 0.23 6.76 -5.47
N TYR A 207 0.40 5.73 -6.28
CA TYR A 207 -0.32 4.47 -6.10
C TYR A 207 0.53 3.47 -5.34
N ILE A 208 -0.11 2.74 -4.43
CA ILE A 208 0.50 1.64 -3.68
C ILE A 208 0.76 0.49 -4.65
N ASN A 209 2.01 0.35 -5.08
CA ASN A 209 2.45 -0.73 -5.94
C ASN A 209 3.36 -1.67 -5.15
N PRO A 210 2.84 -2.80 -4.62
CA PRO A 210 3.66 -3.77 -3.92
C PRO A 210 4.75 -4.31 -4.82
N VAL A 211 5.94 -4.47 -4.27
CA VAL A 211 7.02 -5.18 -4.93
C VAL A 211 6.63 -6.66 -5.07
N THR A 212 6.51 -7.13 -6.32
CA THR A 212 6.13 -8.52 -6.62
C THR A 212 7.31 -9.47 -6.59
N GLU A 213 8.53 -8.97 -6.77
CA GLU A 213 9.76 -9.76 -6.80
C GLU A 213 10.76 -9.24 -5.77
N PRO A 214 11.44 -10.12 -5.00
CA PRO A 214 12.44 -9.68 -4.04
C PRO A 214 13.54 -8.86 -4.73
N VAL A 215 14.03 -7.80 -4.08
CA VAL A 215 15.17 -7.03 -4.60
C VAL A 215 16.33 -7.98 -4.82
N TYR A 216 16.75 -8.12 -6.08
CA TYR A 216 17.86 -8.99 -6.43
C TYR A 216 19.17 -8.35 -5.95
N LEU A 217 19.85 -9.07 -5.05
CA LEU A 217 21.22 -8.79 -4.65
C LEU A 217 22.12 -9.79 -5.35
N GLU A 218 22.92 -9.31 -6.30
CA GLU A 218 23.96 -10.12 -6.92
C GLU A 218 25.25 -9.93 -6.14
N SER A 219 25.73 -10.99 -5.49
CA SER A 219 27.06 -10.97 -4.87
C SER A 219 28.11 -10.91 -5.96
N LEU A 220 28.81 -9.77 -6.06
CA LEU A 220 29.82 -9.58 -7.09
C LEU A 220 31.14 -10.18 -6.65
N LYS A 221 31.62 -9.82 -5.44
CA LYS A 221 32.93 -10.19 -4.92
C LYS A 221 32.96 -10.22 -3.39
N ASN A 222 33.96 -10.93 -2.88
CA ASN A 222 34.40 -10.89 -1.50
C ASN A 222 35.76 -10.20 -1.45
N GLY A 223 35.99 -9.39 -0.42
CA GLY A 223 37.30 -8.80 -0.13
C GLY A 223 37.62 -8.92 1.36
N THR A 224 38.71 -8.27 1.77
CA THR A 224 39.09 -8.22 3.18
C THR A 224 38.24 -7.15 3.85
N TYR A 225 37.44 -7.58 4.83
CA TYR A 225 36.57 -6.69 5.59
C TYR A 225 37.32 -6.14 6.79
N TYR A 226 37.39 -4.82 6.89
CA TYR A 226 37.96 -4.15 8.04
C TYR A 226 36.90 -3.23 8.61
N ASN A 227 36.49 -3.56 9.82
CA ASN A 227 35.23 -3.13 10.38
C ASN A 227 35.47 -2.03 11.41
N ALA A 228 35.16 -0.78 11.08
CA ALA A 228 34.76 0.16 12.11
C ALA A 228 33.30 -0.18 12.51
N ALA A 229 33.14 -1.11 13.45
CA ALA A 229 31.92 -1.30 14.25
C ALA A 229 30.62 -1.82 13.56
N ASN A 230 30.66 -2.94 12.84
CA ASN A 230 29.49 -3.62 12.23
C ASN A 230 28.65 -2.71 11.32
N THR A 231 29.30 -1.72 10.70
CA THR A 231 28.65 -0.78 9.80
C THR A 231 28.42 -1.46 8.45
N LYS A 232 27.17 -1.49 8.00
CA LYS A 232 26.83 -1.84 6.62
C LYS A 232 27.05 -0.59 5.78
N GLY A 233 27.44 -0.75 4.51
CA GLY A 233 27.63 0.34 3.56
C GLY A 233 26.68 0.19 2.37
N GLY A 234 26.27 1.26 1.71
CA GLY A 234 25.50 1.13 0.47
C GLY A 234 24.97 2.43 -0.11
N GLY A 235 25.08 2.57 -1.42
CA GLY A 235 24.77 3.81 -2.10
C GLY A 235 25.00 3.75 -3.61
N ILE A 236 24.90 4.92 -4.24
CA ILE A 236 25.19 5.11 -5.65
C ILE A 236 26.71 5.03 -5.83
N VAL A 237 27.13 4.12 -6.69
CA VAL A 237 28.52 3.92 -7.06
C VAL A 237 29.03 5.19 -7.74
N PHE A 238 30.12 5.72 -7.22
CA PHE A 238 30.97 6.67 -7.94
C PHE A 238 32.32 6.00 -8.17
N ASN A 239 32.56 5.59 -9.41
CA ASN A 239 33.80 4.96 -9.79
C ASN A 239 34.86 6.04 -10.02
N VAL A 240 35.82 6.11 -9.10
CA VAL A 240 36.93 7.09 -9.13
C VAL A 240 38.07 6.60 -10.03
N VAL A 241 38.06 5.31 -10.41
CA VAL A 241 39.11 4.69 -11.19
C VAL A 241 39.08 5.24 -12.62
N VAL A 242 40.17 5.91 -13.01
CA VAL A 242 40.34 6.48 -14.34
C VAL A 242 40.60 5.34 -15.33
N GLU A 243 39.86 5.29 -16.44
CA GLU A 243 39.87 4.21 -17.47
C GLU A 243 41.24 3.93 -18.14
N SER A 244 42.32 4.64 -17.79
CA SER A 244 43.63 4.54 -18.44
C SER A 244 44.73 4.01 -17.52
N GLY A 245 44.57 2.79 -16.99
CA GLY A 245 45.67 1.83 -16.71
C GLY A 245 46.84 2.22 -15.79
N ASN A 246 46.85 3.42 -15.22
CA ASN A 246 47.75 3.94 -14.20
C ASN A 246 47.06 5.18 -13.65
N GLY A 247 46.04 4.95 -12.83
CA GLY A 247 45.29 6.03 -12.18
C GLY A 247 46.26 6.84 -11.36
N ASN A 248 46.71 7.99 -11.88
CA ASN A 248 47.49 8.94 -11.13
C ASN A 248 46.71 9.22 -9.84
N ALA A 249 47.26 8.83 -8.69
CA ALA A 249 46.56 8.96 -7.43
C ALA A 249 46.10 10.41 -7.21
N ALA A 250 46.88 11.40 -7.67
CA ALA A 250 46.48 12.80 -7.66
C ALA A 250 45.14 13.07 -8.39
N ALA A 251 44.90 12.43 -9.54
CA ALA A 251 43.64 12.58 -10.27
C ALA A 251 42.46 11.92 -9.53
N GLN A 252 42.68 10.77 -8.88
CA GLN A 252 41.65 10.13 -8.05
C GLN A 252 41.32 10.97 -6.82
N ARG A 253 42.34 11.55 -6.18
CA ARG A 253 42.21 12.52 -5.08
C ARG A 253 41.38 13.73 -5.51
N ASP A 254 41.69 14.30 -6.66
CA ASP A 254 40.97 15.43 -7.22
C ASP A 254 39.52 15.06 -7.52
N ASN A 255 39.24 13.86 -8.05
CA ASN A 255 37.88 13.38 -8.30
C ASN A 255 37.06 13.24 -7.01
N ILE A 256 37.63 12.67 -5.95
CA ILE A 256 36.95 12.55 -4.64
C ILE A 256 36.70 13.94 -4.06
N THR A 257 37.70 14.82 -4.08
CA THR A 257 37.62 16.17 -3.49
C THR A 257 36.89 17.20 -4.36
N SER A 258 36.61 16.90 -5.62
CA SER A 258 35.78 17.72 -6.51
C SER A 258 34.37 17.15 -6.72
N TYR A 259 34.07 15.95 -6.21
CA TYR A 259 32.76 15.34 -6.31
C TYR A 259 31.69 16.18 -5.61
N ASN A 260 30.80 16.79 -6.38
CA ASN A 260 29.78 17.71 -5.88
C ASN A 260 28.42 17.04 -5.60
N GLY A 261 28.35 15.70 -5.66
CA GLY A 261 27.12 14.95 -5.35
C GLY A 261 26.89 14.77 -3.85
N THR A 262 25.77 14.13 -3.49
CA THR A 262 25.42 13.81 -2.09
C THR A 262 26.36 12.73 -1.54
N ILE A 263 27.40 13.15 -0.84
CA ILE A 263 28.46 12.24 -0.36
C ILE A 263 27.90 11.13 0.52
N SER A 264 26.96 11.44 1.42
CA SER A 264 26.33 10.47 2.35
C SER A 264 25.58 9.32 1.69
N GLU A 265 25.28 9.41 0.39
CA GLU A 265 24.62 8.37 -0.40
C GLU A 265 25.57 7.75 -1.43
N THR A 266 26.84 8.16 -1.45
CA THR A 266 27.82 7.76 -2.45
C THR A 266 28.68 6.61 -1.93
N LEU A 267 28.82 5.56 -2.72
CA LEU A 267 29.76 4.48 -2.50
C LEU A 267 30.96 4.67 -3.43
N PHE A 268 32.13 4.98 -2.86
CA PHE A 268 33.33 5.23 -3.65
C PHE A 268 34.02 3.93 -4.04
N ILE A 269 34.35 3.77 -5.33
CA ILE A 269 35.27 2.74 -5.80
C ILE A 269 36.61 3.41 -6.08
N VAL A 270 37.65 3.00 -5.36
CA VAL A 270 38.97 3.62 -5.40
C VAL A 270 40.06 2.59 -5.72
N ASN A 271 41.11 3.07 -6.38
CA ASN A 271 42.34 2.31 -6.58
C ASN A 271 43.52 3.17 -6.11
N MET A 272 43.57 3.38 -4.79
CA MET A 272 44.54 4.22 -4.09
C MET A 272 45.15 3.42 -2.95
N SER A 273 46.42 3.68 -2.67
CA SER A 273 47.09 3.08 -1.52
C SER A 273 46.54 3.62 -0.19
N GLY A 274 46.73 2.87 0.89
CA GLY A 274 46.23 3.24 2.22
C GLY A 274 46.79 4.57 2.70
N ASP A 275 48.05 4.88 2.40
CA ASP A 275 48.69 6.16 2.72
C ASP A 275 47.98 7.34 2.02
N GLU A 276 47.50 7.14 0.79
CA GLU A 276 46.80 8.17 0.03
C GLU A 276 45.35 8.35 0.49
N LEU A 277 44.69 7.28 0.92
CA LEU A 277 43.36 7.33 1.53
C LEU A 277 43.38 7.92 2.95
N ASN A 278 44.50 7.81 3.65
CA ASN A 278 44.71 8.37 4.98
C ASN A 278 45.04 9.88 4.98
N ASP A 279 45.21 10.51 3.81
CA ASP A 279 45.29 11.97 3.72
C ASP A 279 44.03 12.61 4.31
N THR A 280 44.22 13.51 5.28
CA THR A 280 43.13 14.11 6.06
C THR A 280 42.00 14.68 5.19
N SER A 281 42.33 15.34 4.08
CA SER A 281 41.33 15.97 3.20
C SER A 281 40.42 14.98 2.48
N ILE A 282 40.93 13.77 2.22
CA ILE A 282 40.22 12.70 1.52
C ILE A 282 39.50 11.83 2.53
N ARG A 283 40.20 11.44 3.60
CA ARG A 283 39.64 10.63 4.68
C ARG A 283 38.39 11.27 5.29
N ASP A 284 38.44 12.57 5.58
CA ASP A 284 37.30 13.27 6.19
C ASP A 284 36.08 13.30 5.26
N ARG A 285 36.31 13.32 3.95
CA ARG A 285 35.26 13.31 2.93
C ARG A 285 34.69 11.91 2.71
N ILE A 286 35.55 10.91 2.65
CA ILE A 286 35.17 9.51 2.55
C ILE A 286 34.40 9.06 3.81
N ASN A 287 34.78 9.54 4.99
CA ASN A 287 34.08 9.24 6.24
C ASN A 287 32.68 9.85 6.31
N GLN A 288 32.34 10.77 5.40
CA GLN A 288 30.98 11.28 5.22
C GLN A 288 30.19 10.45 4.20
N SER A 289 30.81 9.44 3.57
CA SER A 289 30.21 8.66 2.49
C SER A 289 29.43 7.44 2.97
N ALA A 290 28.70 6.81 2.05
CA ALA A 290 27.97 5.58 2.34
C ALA A 290 28.88 4.34 2.42
N GLY A 291 30.16 4.45 2.05
CA GLY A 291 31.16 3.41 2.16
C GLY A 291 32.19 3.42 1.05
N VAL A 292 33.18 2.52 1.15
CA VAL A 292 34.30 2.43 0.21
C VAL A 292 34.56 1.02 -0.26
N ILE A 293 34.83 0.88 -1.55
CA ILE A 293 35.39 -0.31 -2.15
C ILE A 293 36.80 0.03 -2.64
N SER A 294 37.82 -0.61 -2.08
CA SER A 294 39.21 -0.44 -2.49
C SER A 294 39.72 -1.69 -3.22
N TYR A 295 40.42 -1.48 -4.33
CA TYR A 295 41.17 -2.54 -5.00
C TYR A 295 42.53 -2.82 -4.37
N ASP A 296 43.02 -1.91 -3.53
CA ASP A 296 44.27 -2.06 -2.81
C ASP A 296 44.09 -2.91 -1.54
N ASP A 297 45.14 -3.62 -1.11
CA ASP A 297 45.14 -4.52 0.07
C ASP A 297 45.64 -3.83 1.35
N SER A 298 45.72 -2.50 1.36
CA SER A 298 46.13 -1.74 2.54
C SER A 298 45.01 -1.64 3.59
N ASP A 299 45.44 -1.60 4.85
CA ASP A 299 44.58 -1.26 5.98
C ASP A 299 44.27 0.25 5.95
N ILE A 300 42.99 0.57 5.90
CA ILE A 300 42.48 1.92 5.68
C ILE A 300 41.74 2.37 6.94
N ASN A 301 42.18 3.44 7.60
CA ASN A 301 41.58 3.89 8.86
C ASN A 301 40.34 4.77 8.60
N LEU A 302 39.24 4.14 8.19
CA LEU A 302 37.94 4.78 7.94
C LEU A 302 36.93 4.46 9.05
N SER A 303 36.02 5.42 9.31
CA SER A 303 34.89 5.26 10.22
C SER A 303 33.63 4.71 9.54
N VAL A 304 33.65 4.57 8.22
CA VAL A 304 32.55 4.04 7.40
C VAL A 304 32.84 2.59 7.00
N ALA A 305 31.80 1.90 6.54
CA ALA A 305 31.93 0.55 6.02
C ALA A 305 32.86 0.52 4.80
N TYR A 306 33.86 -0.36 4.80
CA TYR A 306 34.72 -0.54 3.64
C TYR A 306 35.14 -2.00 3.41
N VAL A 307 35.42 -2.31 2.15
CA VAL A 307 35.98 -3.60 1.73
C VAL A 307 37.20 -3.30 0.86
N SER A 308 38.33 -3.88 1.23
CA SER A 308 39.60 -3.76 0.51
C SER A 308 39.96 -5.07 -0.18
N ASN A 309 41.05 -5.07 -0.96
CA ASN A 309 41.56 -6.24 -1.66
C ASN A 309 40.52 -6.91 -2.58
N ILE A 310 39.77 -6.09 -3.32
CA ILE A 310 38.81 -6.60 -4.30
C ILE A 310 39.43 -6.56 -5.69
N SER A 311 39.28 -7.64 -6.45
CA SER A 311 39.51 -7.59 -7.89
C SER A 311 38.56 -6.58 -8.56
N GLU A 312 38.95 -6.05 -9.72
CA GLU A 312 38.13 -5.14 -10.52
C GLU A 312 36.65 -5.57 -10.60
N LEU A 313 35.76 -4.63 -10.31
CA LEU A 313 34.31 -4.83 -10.27
C LEU A 313 33.71 -4.30 -11.56
N ALA A 314 32.76 -5.05 -12.13
CA ALA A 314 31.99 -4.59 -13.28
C ALA A 314 30.91 -3.56 -12.89
N LEU A 315 31.17 -2.65 -11.94
CA LEU A 315 30.25 -1.59 -11.51
C LEU A 315 30.57 -0.28 -12.24
N GLN A 316 29.53 0.39 -12.73
CA GLN A 316 29.65 1.70 -13.38
C GLN A 316 29.20 2.81 -12.42
N THR A 317 29.69 4.03 -12.65
CA THR A 317 29.18 5.20 -11.94
C THR A 317 27.68 5.33 -12.19
N GLY A 318 26.88 5.39 -11.12
CA GLY A 318 25.41 5.40 -11.17
C GLY A 318 24.74 4.06 -10.85
N ASP A 319 25.50 2.96 -10.79
CA ASP A 319 25.00 1.68 -10.26
C ASP A 319 24.71 1.79 -8.76
N TRP A 320 23.82 0.95 -8.24
CA TRP A 320 23.66 0.80 -6.79
C TRP A 320 24.43 -0.41 -6.30
N ALA A 321 25.19 -0.23 -5.23
CA ALA A 321 25.91 -1.31 -4.58
C ALA A 321 25.82 -1.22 -3.06
N ALA A 322 25.93 -2.37 -2.42
CA ALA A 322 25.93 -2.50 -0.97
C ALA A 322 27.14 -3.30 -0.50
N ILE A 323 27.64 -2.93 0.67
CA ILE A 323 28.70 -3.61 1.40
C ILE A 323 28.09 -4.25 2.64
N ASN A 324 28.29 -5.55 2.80
CA ASN A 324 27.94 -6.24 4.03
C ASN A 324 28.89 -7.42 4.25
N ASP A 325 29.54 -7.45 5.42
CA ASP A 325 30.36 -8.58 5.87
C ASP A 325 31.45 -8.98 4.86
N GLY A 326 32.21 -7.99 4.36
CA GLY A 326 33.28 -8.20 3.38
C GLY A 326 32.83 -8.52 1.96
N LYS A 327 31.52 -8.46 1.70
CA LYS A 327 30.95 -8.74 0.38
C LYS A 327 30.41 -7.48 -0.25
N VAL A 328 30.64 -7.36 -1.55
CA VAL A 328 30.04 -6.33 -2.39
C VAL A 328 28.89 -6.95 -3.16
N TYR A 329 27.73 -6.31 -3.08
CA TYR A 329 26.53 -6.68 -3.80
C TYR A 329 26.16 -5.60 -4.79
N ARG A 330 25.78 -5.98 -6.01
CA ARG A 330 25.01 -5.09 -6.88
C ARG A 330 23.56 -5.14 -6.46
N VAL A 331 22.93 -3.97 -6.38
CA VAL A 331 21.52 -3.82 -6.05
C VAL A 331 20.77 -3.39 -7.31
N TYR A 332 19.89 -4.25 -7.81
CA TYR A 332 19.02 -3.91 -8.94
C TYR A 332 17.80 -3.15 -8.42
N ILE A 333 17.98 -1.87 -8.09
CA ILE A 333 16.95 -1.04 -7.44
C ILE A 333 16.28 -0.04 -8.40
N ASN A 334 16.96 0.31 -9.50
CA ASN A 334 16.49 1.34 -10.43
C ASN A 334 15.09 1.03 -10.98
N ASP A 335 14.84 -0.22 -11.36
CA ASP A 335 13.54 -0.64 -11.87
C ASP A 335 12.42 -0.45 -10.83
N TYR A 336 12.71 -0.67 -9.54
CA TYR A 336 11.73 -0.50 -8.46
C TYR A 336 11.52 0.98 -8.09
N ILE A 337 12.56 1.80 -8.23
CA ILE A 337 12.49 3.26 -8.05
C ILE A 337 11.59 3.86 -9.12
N ASP A 338 11.85 3.56 -10.39
CA ASP A 338 11.08 4.06 -11.53
C ASP A 338 9.61 3.59 -11.48
N GLN A 339 9.36 2.42 -10.89
CA GLN A 339 8.01 1.87 -10.69
C GLN A 339 7.28 2.44 -9.46
N GLY A 340 7.97 3.23 -8.63
CA GLY A 340 7.43 3.76 -7.39
C GLY A 340 7.01 2.65 -6.41
N ALA A 341 7.74 1.55 -6.36
CA ALA A 341 7.34 0.34 -5.64
C ALA A 341 7.42 0.48 -4.11
N TYR A 342 6.60 -0.32 -3.40
CA TYR A 342 6.52 -0.38 -1.94
C TYR A 342 7.01 -1.72 -1.39
N PHE A 343 7.68 -1.65 -0.25
CA PHE A 343 8.25 -2.76 0.51
C PHE A 343 7.52 -2.91 1.84
N ALA A 344 7.48 -4.14 2.33
CA ALA A 344 6.99 -4.42 3.66
C ALA A 344 7.98 -3.86 4.70
N SER A 345 7.48 -3.15 5.70
CA SER A 345 8.29 -2.54 6.75
C SER A 345 7.66 -2.77 8.12
N ASN A 346 8.51 -2.85 9.14
CA ASN A 346 8.12 -3.00 10.55
C ASN A 346 8.19 -1.67 11.32
N THR A 347 8.54 -0.57 10.66
CA THR A 347 8.64 0.76 11.28
C THR A 347 7.84 1.82 10.54
N SER A 348 7.66 1.65 9.24
CA SER A 348 6.92 2.59 8.39
C SER A 348 5.40 2.41 8.53
N PRO A 349 4.61 3.47 8.33
CA PRO A 349 3.17 3.48 8.62
C PRO A 349 2.41 2.48 7.75
N CYS A 350 1.43 1.81 8.35
CA CYS A 350 0.50 0.96 7.62
C CYS A 350 -0.56 1.79 6.89
N PHE A 351 -1.42 1.16 6.07
CA PHE A 351 -2.48 1.89 5.35
C PHE A 351 -3.37 2.73 6.27
N PHE A 352 -3.71 2.22 7.44
CA PHE A 352 -4.52 2.93 8.43
C PHE A 352 -3.77 4.14 9.01
N ASP A 353 -2.50 3.98 9.40
CA ASP A 353 -1.66 5.11 9.85
C ASP A 353 -1.60 6.23 8.80
N ARG A 354 -1.45 5.85 7.52
CA ARG A 354 -1.39 6.80 6.40
C ARG A 354 -2.68 7.61 6.26
N LEU A 355 -3.84 6.97 6.45
CA LEU A 355 -5.16 7.65 6.44
C LEU A 355 -5.31 8.64 7.60
N GLU A 356 -4.68 8.36 8.73
CA GLU A 356 -4.65 9.24 9.91
C GLU A 356 -3.57 10.34 9.78
N GLY A 357 -2.74 10.26 8.74
CA GLY A 357 -1.65 11.21 8.49
C GLY A 357 -0.39 10.95 9.33
N ASN A 358 -0.31 9.77 9.95
CA ASN A 358 0.84 9.32 10.74
C ASN A 358 1.98 8.87 9.83
N LEU A 359 3.20 9.22 10.23
CA LEU A 359 4.44 8.96 9.48
C LEU A 359 5.22 7.77 10.03
N ASP A 360 4.80 7.24 11.18
CA ASP A 360 5.37 6.09 11.85
C ASP A 360 4.29 5.03 12.08
N LEU A 361 4.70 3.77 12.19
CA LEU A 361 3.81 2.67 12.50
C LEU A 361 3.25 2.77 13.92
N SER A 362 1.94 2.93 14.06
CA SER A 362 1.30 3.02 15.38
C SER A 362 1.22 1.65 16.06
N GLN A 363 1.52 1.62 17.36
CA GLN A 363 1.33 0.43 18.19
C GLN A 363 -0.13 -0.05 18.22
N LYS A 364 -1.10 0.86 18.03
CA LYS A 364 -2.53 0.54 17.86
C LYS A 364 -2.72 -0.54 16.79
N TYR A 365 -2.18 -0.35 15.59
CA TYR A 365 -2.38 -1.25 14.46
C TYR A 365 -1.55 -2.53 14.56
N VAL A 366 -0.34 -2.45 15.11
CA VAL A 366 0.48 -3.64 15.38
C VAL A 366 -0.21 -4.55 16.39
N TYR A 367 -0.78 -3.98 17.46
CA TYR A 367 -1.53 -4.74 18.46
C TYR A 367 -2.77 -5.41 17.86
N LEU A 368 -3.54 -4.68 17.04
CA LEU A 368 -4.69 -5.23 16.32
C LEU A 368 -4.28 -6.38 15.39
N ALA A 369 -3.29 -6.19 14.51
CA ALA A 369 -2.81 -7.26 13.62
C ALA A 369 -2.34 -8.50 14.39
N ARG A 370 -1.68 -8.29 15.54
CA ARG A 370 -1.19 -9.38 16.39
C ARG A 370 -2.30 -10.17 17.06
N ILE A 371 -3.34 -9.51 17.59
CA ILE A 371 -4.45 -10.21 18.25
C ILE A 371 -5.17 -11.14 17.27
N TYR A 372 -5.42 -10.66 16.06
CA TYR A 372 -6.27 -11.38 15.11
C TYR A 372 -5.47 -12.37 14.25
N PHE A 373 -4.22 -12.06 13.92
CA PHE A 373 -3.45 -12.80 12.90
C PHE A 373 -2.03 -13.18 13.30
N ASP A 374 -1.54 -12.78 14.49
CA ASP A 374 -0.14 -12.96 14.92
C ASP A 374 0.89 -12.38 13.92
N VAL A 375 0.55 -11.26 13.26
CA VAL A 375 1.41 -10.58 12.27
C VAL A 375 2.04 -9.32 12.87
N TRP A 376 3.32 -9.10 12.52
CA TRP A 376 4.16 -8.01 13.02
C TRP A 376 4.52 -6.97 11.95
N ILE A 377 4.44 -7.35 10.68
CA ILE A 377 4.84 -6.54 9.54
C ILE A 377 3.58 -6.15 8.78
N ILE A 378 3.11 -4.93 9.04
CA ILE A 378 1.93 -4.33 8.40
C ILE A 378 2.24 -2.97 7.80
N GLY A 379 3.45 -2.46 8.03
CA GLY A 379 3.92 -1.19 7.49
C GLY A 379 4.27 -1.31 6.01
N MET A 380 4.04 -0.23 5.29
CA MET A 380 4.49 -0.09 3.90
C MET A 380 5.59 0.95 3.87
N GLU A 381 6.56 0.78 2.99
CA GLU A 381 7.65 1.72 2.81
C GLU A 381 7.98 1.88 1.34
N SER A 382 8.17 3.11 0.91
CA SER A 382 8.44 3.41 -0.50
C SER A 382 9.94 3.68 -0.69
N ILE A 383 10.54 3.23 -1.79
CA ILE A 383 11.84 3.77 -2.18
C ILE A 383 11.60 5.12 -2.84
N LYS A 384 12.40 6.12 -2.45
CA LYS A 384 12.38 7.45 -3.01
C LYS A 384 13.14 7.53 -4.33
N ASP A 385 12.58 8.32 -5.23
CA ASP A 385 13.07 8.60 -6.58
C ASP A 385 14.35 9.45 -6.64
N ARG A 386 15.05 9.36 -7.78
CA ARG A 386 16.44 9.76 -8.07
C ARG A 386 16.80 11.24 -7.94
N TYR A 387 15.86 12.13 -7.60
CA TYR A 387 16.12 13.55 -7.36
C TYR A 387 15.09 14.14 -6.39
N VAL A 388 15.54 14.58 -5.20
CA VAL A 388 14.87 15.64 -4.44
C VAL A 388 15.94 16.61 -3.94
N TYR A 389 16.17 17.65 -4.74
CA TYR A 389 16.86 18.84 -4.31
C TYR A 389 15.80 19.85 -3.86
N CYS A 390 15.75 20.14 -2.56
CA CYS A 390 15.07 21.32 -2.02
C CYS A 390 15.92 21.90 -0.87
N PRO A 391 16.84 22.83 -1.15
CA PRO A 391 17.41 23.71 -0.13
C PRO A 391 16.48 24.91 0.04
N GLY A 392 15.96 25.09 1.25
CA GLY A 392 15.37 26.38 1.67
C GLY A 392 13.85 26.45 1.77
N ILE A 393 13.16 25.38 2.16
CA ILE A 393 11.82 25.50 2.73
C ILE A 393 11.89 25.20 4.23
N ASN A 394 11.65 26.23 5.02
CA ASN A 394 11.39 26.11 6.44
C ASN A 394 10.03 25.40 6.60
N GLN A 395 10.04 24.29 7.34
CA GLN A 395 8.92 23.46 7.78
C GLN A 395 8.29 22.42 6.81
N THR A 396 8.57 21.16 7.14
CA THR A 396 7.62 20.03 7.25
C THR A 396 7.12 19.31 5.98
N ILE A 397 7.99 18.91 5.04
CA ILE A 397 7.72 17.79 4.10
C ILE A 397 9.03 17.01 3.79
N LEU A 398 9.72 16.50 4.81
CA LEU A 398 10.87 15.61 4.60
C LEU A 398 10.87 14.34 5.49
N GLU A 399 9.79 14.07 6.22
CA GLU A 399 9.59 12.80 6.94
C GLU A 399 8.45 11.97 6.33
N MET A 400 8.40 11.83 5.01
CA MET A 400 7.50 10.86 4.39
C MET A 400 8.29 9.72 3.76
N ASP A 401 8.22 8.58 4.44
CA ASP A 401 8.48 7.21 3.97
C ASP A 401 9.81 6.91 3.31
N CYS A 402 10.89 7.04 4.09
CA CYS A 402 12.11 6.24 3.94
C CYS A 402 12.77 6.06 5.32
N ARG A 403 12.72 4.85 5.89
CA ARG A 403 13.62 4.37 6.96
C ARG A 403 14.51 3.19 6.55
N CYS A 404 14.54 2.84 5.26
CA CYS A 404 15.40 1.86 4.63
C CYS A 404 16.20 2.62 3.57
N VAL A 405 17.34 3.22 3.87
CA VAL A 405 18.57 2.57 4.33
C VAL A 405 19.04 3.17 5.66
N TYR A 406 19.05 2.38 6.72
CA TYR A 406 19.54 2.82 8.03
C TYR A 406 21.07 2.92 8.03
N MET A 407 21.60 4.13 8.22
CA MET A 407 22.87 4.37 8.90
C MET A 407 22.73 5.54 9.88
N ASN A 408 23.07 5.24 11.13
CA ASN A 408 22.94 6.06 12.34
C ASN A 408 23.91 7.26 12.34
N THR A 409 23.51 8.42 12.87
CA THR A 409 24.25 9.10 13.97
C THR A 409 23.42 10.21 14.63
N ALA A 410 23.65 10.37 15.93
CA ALA A 410 23.02 11.32 16.82
C ALA A 410 23.52 12.77 16.63
N GLY A 411 22.57 13.72 16.77
CA GLY A 411 22.80 15.10 17.22
C GLY A 411 23.27 16.11 16.16
N CYS A 412 22.48 17.16 15.93
CA CYS A 412 22.97 18.55 15.78
C CYS A 412 21.81 19.57 15.74
N ALA A 413 22.10 20.75 16.27
CA ALA A 413 21.18 21.78 16.72
C ALA A 413 20.90 22.91 15.69
N GLU A 414 19.97 23.77 16.10
CA GLU A 414 19.32 24.93 15.47
C GLU A 414 20.20 25.93 14.69
N GLY A 415 19.61 26.54 13.63
CA GLY A 415 19.79 27.98 13.35
C GLY A 415 20.34 28.41 11.97
N SER A 416 19.48 29.12 11.22
CA SER A 416 19.77 30.25 10.32
C SER A 416 20.12 30.06 8.82
N GLY A 417 19.17 30.45 7.95
CA GLY A 417 19.35 31.38 6.82
C GLY A 417 19.95 30.86 5.49
N VAL A 418 19.14 30.80 4.42
CA VAL A 418 19.62 30.49 3.05
C VAL A 418 19.81 31.77 2.23
N MET A 419 20.99 31.86 1.58
CA MET A 419 21.28 32.79 0.48
C MET A 419 20.94 32.15 -0.87
N GLN A 420 20.36 32.95 -1.77
CA GLN A 420 20.04 32.63 -3.15
C GLN A 420 21.31 32.43 -4.01
N ARG A 421 21.41 31.33 -4.76
CA ARG A 421 22.36 31.18 -5.87
C ARG A 421 21.60 31.29 -7.19
N GLY A 422 22.03 32.24 -8.01
CA GLY A 422 21.47 32.51 -9.33
C GLY A 422 21.90 31.48 -10.39
N ASN A 423 21.08 31.40 -11.43
CA ASN A 423 21.35 30.85 -12.77
C ASN A 423 20.83 29.44 -13.12
N TYR A 424 19.61 29.08 -12.72
CA TYR A 424 18.84 28.08 -13.47
C TYR A 424 17.41 28.55 -13.74
N SER A 425 16.98 28.38 -14.99
CA SER A 425 15.67 28.73 -15.54
C SER A 425 15.15 27.47 -16.23
N SER A 426 14.29 26.74 -15.53
CA SER A 426 13.39 25.76 -16.12
C SER A 426 12.00 26.41 -16.14
N ILE A 427 11.52 26.74 -17.33
CA ILE A 427 10.14 27.14 -17.52
C ILE A 427 9.28 25.88 -17.36
N ASP A 428 8.50 25.85 -16.30
CA ASP A 428 7.15 25.29 -16.25
C ASP A 428 6.33 26.24 -15.38
N TYR A 429 5.49 27.09 -16.00
CA TYR A 429 4.74 28.11 -15.25
C TYR A 429 3.50 27.49 -14.59
N LEU A 430 3.41 27.57 -13.26
CA LEU A 430 2.38 28.37 -12.59
C LEU A 430 2.77 28.67 -11.12
N HIS A 431 3.27 29.88 -10.86
CA HIS A 431 3.36 30.44 -9.50
C HIS A 431 2.27 31.51 -9.37
N LEU A 432 1.29 31.28 -8.48
CA LEU A 432 0.29 32.28 -8.10
C LEU A 432 0.60 32.73 -6.67
N GLU A 433 1.52 33.68 -6.52
CA GLU A 433 1.73 34.34 -5.24
C GLU A 433 0.74 35.50 -5.06
N HIS A 434 -0.04 35.45 -3.99
CA HIS A 434 -0.92 36.54 -3.56
C HIS A 434 -0.12 37.57 -2.74
N ASN A 435 0.99 38.08 -3.28
CA ASN A 435 1.78 39.10 -2.61
C ASN A 435 1.82 40.36 -3.47
N GLU A 436 1.05 41.38 -3.07
CA GLU A 436 0.92 42.63 -3.82
C GLU A 436 2.23 43.41 -3.96
N SER A 437 3.23 43.11 -3.12
CA SER A 437 4.55 43.73 -3.15
C SER A 437 5.45 43.22 -4.30
N LEU A 438 5.21 42.02 -4.84
CA LEU A 438 5.97 41.44 -5.96
C LEU A 438 5.38 41.76 -7.35
N LYS A 439 4.19 42.39 -7.41
CA LYS A 439 3.63 42.95 -8.66
C LYS A 439 4.57 43.98 -9.34
N ALA A 440 5.55 44.52 -8.60
CA ALA A 440 6.40 45.62 -9.05
C ALA A 440 7.50 45.22 -10.06
N GLY A 441 7.82 43.93 -10.24
CA GLY A 441 8.95 43.50 -11.08
C GLY A 441 8.62 42.78 -12.39
N GLY A 442 7.45 42.14 -12.49
CA GLY A 442 7.06 41.36 -13.67
C GLY A 442 6.38 42.23 -14.72
N LYS A 443 6.91 42.26 -15.94
CA LYS A 443 6.33 43.00 -17.07
C LYS A 443 5.29 42.15 -17.80
N ARG A 444 4.21 42.78 -18.26
CA ARG A 444 3.13 42.08 -18.96
C ARG A 444 3.44 42.01 -20.45
N ILE A 445 3.26 40.85 -21.08
CA ILE A 445 3.52 40.68 -22.51
C ILE A 445 2.26 40.97 -23.35
N TYR A 446 2.42 41.65 -24.47
CA TYR A 446 1.37 42.00 -25.41
C TYR A 446 0.79 40.72 -26.04
N GLY A 447 -0.54 40.60 -26.04
CA GLY A 447 -1.24 39.44 -26.57
C GLY A 447 -1.41 38.27 -25.59
N THR A 448 -0.90 38.36 -24.35
CA THR A 448 -1.10 37.33 -23.33
C THR A 448 -2.18 37.72 -22.30
N PRO A 449 -2.80 36.73 -21.61
CA PRO A 449 -3.75 36.99 -20.52
C PRO A 449 -3.17 37.91 -19.45
N SER A 450 -4.02 38.65 -18.73
CA SER A 450 -3.60 39.69 -17.77
C SER A 450 -2.80 39.17 -16.57
N TRP A 451 -2.92 37.87 -16.27
CA TRP A 451 -2.16 37.19 -15.22
C TRP A 451 -0.77 36.74 -15.68
N PHE A 452 -0.49 36.75 -16.99
CA PHE A 452 0.79 36.33 -17.54
C PHE A 452 1.78 37.50 -17.52
N ARG A 453 2.87 37.35 -16.77
CA ARG A 453 3.96 38.31 -16.63
C ARG A 453 5.30 37.60 -16.66
N LEU A 454 6.32 38.25 -17.20
CA LEU A 454 7.70 37.78 -17.23
C LEU A 454 8.60 38.81 -16.54
N ASP A 455 9.63 38.36 -15.84
CA ASP A 455 10.66 39.27 -15.35
C ASP A 455 11.56 39.76 -16.50
N ALA A 456 12.30 40.84 -16.25
CA ALA A 456 13.15 41.49 -17.24
C ALA A 456 14.26 40.58 -17.82
N ASN A 457 14.78 39.62 -17.05
CA ASN A 457 15.81 38.72 -17.57
C ASN A 457 15.21 37.73 -18.58
N HIS A 458 13.98 37.26 -18.32
CA HIS A 458 13.28 36.38 -19.24
C HIS A 458 12.74 37.12 -20.47
N THR A 459 12.28 38.38 -20.34
CA THR A 459 11.90 39.15 -21.54
C THR A 459 13.09 39.33 -22.48
N THR A 460 14.28 39.62 -21.94
CA THR A 460 15.50 39.74 -22.75
C THR A 460 15.93 38.42 -23.35
N LYS A 461 15.91 37.34 -22.55
CA LYS A 461 16.25 36.00 -23.01
C LYS A 461 15.37 35.53 -24.18
N TYR A 462 14.09 35.91 -24.19
CA TYR A 462 13.14 35.51 -25.23
C TYR A 462 12.93 36.57 -26.33
N GLY A 463 13.67 37.68 -26.31
CA GLY A 463 13.54 38.75 -27.32
C GLY A 463 12.18 39.45 -27.25
N LEU A 464 11.57 39.53 -26.07
CA LEU A 464 10.26 40.13 -25.82
C LEU A 464 10.34 41.57 -25.29
N ASP A 465 11.52 42.18 -25.26
CA ASP A 465 11.82 43.52 -24.70
C ASP A 465 11.16 44.72 -25.43
N GLY A 466 10.28 44.45 -26.40
CA GLY A 466 9.45 45.47 -27.07
C GLY A 466 7.96 45.11 -27.10
N LEU A 467 7.57 44.02 -26.43
CA LEU A 467 6.19 43.57 -26.30
C LEU A 467 5.70 43.71 -24.86
N ASP A 468 6.47 44.31 -23.98
CA ASP A 468 6.20 44.46 -22.56
C ASP A 468 5.51 45.80 -22.22
N TYR A 469 4.54 45.76 -21.29
CA TYR A 469 3.89 46.93 -20.68
C TYR A 469 4.42 47.23 -19.27
#